data_AF-A0A5R9E9W9-F1
#
_entry.id   AF-A0A5R9E9W9-F1
#
_cell.length_a   1.000
_cell.length_b   1.000
_cell.length_c   1.000
_cell.angle_alpha   90.00
_cell.angle_beta   90.00
_cell.angle_gamma   90.00
#
_symmetry.space_group_name_H-M   'P 1'
#
loop_
_entity.id
_entity.type
_entity.pdbx_description
1 polymer ?
#
loop_
_entity_poly.entity_id
_entity_poly.type
_entity_poly.pdbx_seq_one_letter_code
_entity_poly.pdbx_strand_id
1 'polypeptide(L)'
;MKIRTETLHDADRVREVIAAAFGSPGDVDLVDAVCADACWIPELSLVAEDDNGTAIAHVLLTRAGVGCVPSLTLAPVSVDPAHQGTGIGSTLPSVGMTFGKPMADAASAYQPQ
;
A
#
# COMPACT_ATOMS: atom_id res chain seq x y z
N MET A 1 -6.28 8.54 -14.74
CA MET A 1 -5.89 7.91 -13.46
C MET A 1 -6.87 6.81 -13.02
N LYS A 2 -6.36 5.59 -12.85
CA LYS A 2 -7.10 4.41 -12.40
C LYS A 2 -6.42 3.80 -11.17
N ILE A 3 -7.21 3.30 -10.21
CA ILE A 3 -6.68 2.58 -9.03
C ILE A 3 -7.03 1.11 -9.16
N ARG A 4 -6.07 0.23 -8.89
CA ARG A 4 -6.23 -1.23 -8.91
C ARG A 4 -5.29 -1.91 -7.94
N THR A 5 -5.55 -3.19 -7.68
CA THR A 5 -4.61 -4.07 -6.97
C THR A 5 -3.29 -4.18 -7.76
N GLU A 6 -2.19 -4.17 -7.01
CA GLU A 6 -0.84 -4.43 -7.50
C GLU A 6 -0.77 -5.83 -8.12
N THR A 7 0.02 -5.96 -9.18
CA THR A 7 0.38 -7.24 -9.80
C THR A 7 1.88 -7.42 -9.77
N LEU A 8 2.37 -8.64 -10.02
CA LEU A 8 3.80 -8.91 -10.12
C LEU A 8 4.51 -8.06 -11.19
N HIS A 9 3.79 -7.54 -12.18
CA HIS A 9 4.37 -6.66 -13.20
C HIS A 9 4.67 -5.25 -12.67
N ASP A 10 4.05 -4.86 -11.56
CA ASP A 10 4.22 -3.55 -10.96
C ASP A 10 5.40 -3.51 -9.99
N ALA A 11 5.93 -4.66 -9.56
CA ALA A 11 6.86 -4.76 -8.44
C ALA A 11 8.08 -3.84 -8.59
N ASP A 12 8.74 -3.85 -9.74
CA ASP A 12 9.91 -3.00 -9.99
C ASP A 12 9.53 -1.51 -9.97
N ARG A 13 8.40 -1.16 -10.59
CA ARG A 13 7.93 0.22 -10.65
C ARG A 13 7.47 0.73 -9.28
N VAL A 14 6.84 -0.12 -8.47
CA VAL A 14 6.43 0.20 -7.10
C VAL A 14 7.66 0.46 -6.23
N ARG A 15 8.72 -0.36 -6.33
CA ARG A 15 9.99 -0.12 -5.63
C ARG A 15 10.60 1.23 -6.02
N GLU A 16 10.60 1.57 -7.31
CA GLU A 16 11.08 2.88 -7.78
C GLU A 16 10.26 4.04 -7.17
N VAL A 17 8.93 3.92 -7.14
CA VAL A 17 8.05 4.95 -6.57
C VAL A 17 8.29 5.11 -5.06
N ILE A 18 8.45 4.00 -4.32
CA ILE A 18 8.79 4.02 -2.89
C ILE A 18 10.15 4.70 -2.69
N ALA A 19 11.17 4.27 -3.42
CA ALA A 19 12.52 4.84 -3.33
C ALA A 19 12.51 6.35 -3.63
N ALA A 20 11.79 6.77 -4.67
CA ALA A 20 11.67 8.17 -5.04
C ALA A 20 10.88 9.00 -4.02
N ALA A 21 9.87 8.42 -3.38
CA ALA A 21 9.04 9.11 -2.38
C ALA A 21 9.77 9.31 -1.04
N PHE A 22 10.57 8.34 -0.59
CA PHE A 22 11.24 8.38 0.72
C PHE A 22 12.74 8.73 0.66
N GLY A 23 13.38 8.60 -0.50
CA GLY A 23 14.75 9.06 -0.74
C GLY A 23 15.86 8.17 -0.20
N SER A 24 15.55 6.97 0.31
CA SER A 24 16.53 6.01 0.81
C SER A 24 16.25 4.57 0.33
N PRO A 25 17.27 3.80 -0.05
CA PRO A 25 17.13 2.37 -0.35
C PRO A 25 16.53 1.56 0.81
N GLY A 26 16.80 1.96 2.06
CA GLY A 26 16.32 1.24 3.25
C GLY A 26 14.79 1.24 3.40
N ASP A 27 14.09 2.20 2.80
CA ASP A 27 12.62 2.21 2.79
C ASP A 27 12.04 1.16 1.82
N VAL A 28 12.77 0.85 0.74
CA VAL A 28 12.37 -0.24 -0.17
C VAL A 28 12.53 -1.59 0.52
N ASP A 29 13.67 -1.81 1.18
CA ASP A 29 13.95 -3.04 1.92
C ASP A 29 12.93 -3.27 3.04
N LEU A 30 12.49 -2.21 3.71
CA LEU A 30 11.44 -2.27 4.72
C LEU A 30 10.10 -2.73 4.13
N VAL A 31 9.71 -2.18 2.97
CA VAL A 31 8.45 -2.57 2.32
C VAL A 31 8.51 -3.99 1.81
N ASP A 32 9.63 -4.41 1.22
CA ASP A 32 9.85 -5.79 0.80
C ASP A 32 9.75 -6.76 2.00
N ALA A 33 10.32 -6.39 3.15
CA ALA A 33 10.20 -7.18 4.38
C ALA A 33 8.75 -7.27 4.88
N VAL A 34 7.98 -6.19 4.80
CA VAL A 34 6.55 -6.18 5.16
C VAL A 34 5.74 -7.06 4.22
N CYS A 35 5.99 -7.01 2.91
CA CYS A 35 5.33 -7.86 1.91
C CYS A 35 5.71 -9.35 2.05
N ALA A 36 6.82 -9.67 2.72
CA ALA A 36 7.20 -11.04 3.05
C ALA A 36 6.58 -11.56 4.37
N ASP A 37 5.99 -10.68 5.18
CA ASP A 37 5.46 -11.02 6.50
C ASP A 37 4.00 -11.51 6.43
N ALA A 38 3.59 -12.30 7.44
CA ALA A 38 2.24 -12.80 7.56
C ALA A 38 1.19 -11.69 7.78
N CYS A 39 1.58 -10.45 8.08
CA CYS A 39 0.67 -9.31 8.12
C CYS A 39 0.21 -8.84 6.72
N TRP A 40 0.89 -9.26 5.66
CA TRP A 40 0.58 -8.81 4.30
C TRP A 40 -0.76 -9.35 3.78
N ILE A 41 -1.47 -8.50 3.05
CA ILE A 41 -2.73 -8.79 2.36
C ILE A 41 -2.54 -8.40 0.89
N PRO A 42 -2.29 -9.36 -0.02
CA PRO A 42 -2.04 -9.06 -1.44
C PRO A 42 -3.14 -8.21 -2.09
N GLU A 43 -4.40 -8.45 -1.73
CA GLU A 43 -5.55 -7.74 -2.28
C GLU A 43 -5.62 -6.25 -1.88
N LEU A 44 -4.91 -5.87 -0.81
CA LEU A 44 -4.87 -4.49 -0.30
C LEU A 44 -3.52 -3.80 -0.54
N SER A 45 -2.71 -4.34 -1.45
CA SER A 45 -1.63 -3.59 -2.09
C SER A 45 -2.18 -2.94 -3.36
N LEU A 46 -2.27 -1.61 -3.40
CA LEU A 46 -2.91 -0.89 -4.48
C LEU A 46 -1.94 0.07 -5.17
N VAL A 47 -2.09 0.18 -6.49
CA VAL A 47 -1.38 1.16 -7.31
C VAL A 47 -2.35 2.14 -7.94
N ALA A 48 -1.91 3.38 -8.14
CA ALA A 48 -2.55 4.29 -9.07
C ALA A 48 -1.71 4.45 -10.32
N GLU A 49 -2.37 4.35 -11.46
CA GLU A 49 -1.77 4.43 -12.78
C GLU A 49 -2.04 5.78 -13.44
N ASP A 50 -1.04 6.26 -14.19
CA ASP A 50 -1.21 7.33 -15.17
C ASP A 50 -2.03 6.84 -16.39
N ASP A 51 -2.25 7.72 -17.36
CA ASP A 51 -3.04 7.39 -18.55
C ASP A 51 -2.31 6.42 -19.51
N ASN A 52 -1.02 6.17 -19.30
CA ASN A 52 -0.22 5.19 -20.03
C ASN A 52 -0.21 3.81 -19.35
N GLY A 53 -0.84 3.67 -18.17
CA GLY A 53 -0.82 2.44 -17.37
C GLY A 53 0.43 2.30 -16.49
N THR A 54 1.20 3.37 -16.29
CA THR A 54 2.39 3.34 -15.43
C THR A 54 1.99 3.60 -13.99
N ALA A 55 2.43 2.74 -13.06
CA ALA A 55 2.24 3.00 -11.64
C ALA A 55 3.01 4.27 -11.22
N ILE A 56 2.29 5.24 -10.66
CA ILE A 56 2.81 6.54 -10.19
C ILE A 56 2.59 6.75 -8.69
N ALA A 57 1.81 5.88 -8.05
CA ALA A 57 1.64 5.86 -6.61
C ALA A 57 1.31 4.45 -6.12
N HIS A 58 1.61 4.19 -4.86
CA HIS A 58 1.39 2.92 -4.17
C HIS A 58 0.81 3.18 -2.78
N VAL A 59 -0.12 2.33 -2.35
CA VAL A 59 -0.58 2.27 -0.97
C VAL A 59 -0.68 0.82 -0.54
N LEU A 60 -0.22 0.56 0.67
CA LEU A 60 -0.26 -0.76 1.28
C LEU A 60 -1.12 -0.73 2.54
N LEU A 61 -2.02 -1.71 2.67
CA LEU A 61 -2.69 -2.00 3.93
C LEU A 61 -2.29 -3.39 4.45
N THR A 62 -1.84 -3.44 5.70
CA THR A 62 -1.45 -4.68 6.38
C THR A 62 -2.30 -4.93 7.61
N ARG A 63 -2.37 -6.20 8.04
CA ARG A 63 -2.99 -6.56 9.32
C ARG A 63 -2.23 -5.91 10.46
N ALA A 64 -2.97 -5.34 11.40
CA ALA A 64 -2.43 -4.77 12.63
C ALA A 64 -3.37 -5.03 13.81
N GLY A 65 -2.94 -4.65 15.01
CA GLY A 65 -3.78 -4.67 16.20
C GLY A 65 -3.58 -3.43 17.05
N VAL A 66 -4.67 -2.91 17.60
CA VAL A 66 -4.66 -1.84 18.61
C VAL A 66 -5.15 -2.44 19.91
N GLY A 67 -4.20 -2.84 20.77
CA GLY A 67 -4.49 -3.71 21.91
C GLY A 67 -5.03 -5.06 21.43
N CYS A 68 -6.23 -5.43 21.89
CA CYS A 68 -6.91 -6.66 21.48
C CYS A 68 -7.86 -6.48 20.29
N VAL A 69 -7.88 -5.30 19.65
CA VAL A 69 -8.79 -5.00 18.55
C VAL A 69 -8.05 -5.21 17.21
N PRO A 70 -8.52 -6.12 16.34
CA PRO A 70 -8.00 -6.24 14.98
C PRO A 70 -8.14 -4.93 14.21
N SER A 71 -7.11 -4.55 13.47
CA SER A 71 -7.05 -3.31 12.71
C SER A 71 -6.28 -3.48 11.40
N LEU A 72 -6.27 -2.43 10.59
CA LEU A 72 -5.44 -2.34 9.40
C LEU A 72 -4.50 -1.14 9.54
N THR A 73 -3.22 -1.34 9.27
CA THR A 73 -2.26 -0.25 9.14
C THR A 73 -2.16 0.15 7.69
N LEU A 74 -2.25 1.44 7.41
CA LEU A 74 -2.06 2.02 6.08
C LEU A 74 -0.66 2.60 5.98
N ALA A 75 0.30 1.80 5.49
CA ALA A 75 1.68 2.23 5.27
C ALA A 75 2.46 1.23 4.39
N PRO A 76 3.33 1.72 3.49
CA PRO A 76 3.51 3.13 3.14
C PRO A 76 2.39 3.67 2.23
N VAL A 77 2.34 5.00 2.11
CA VAL A 77 1.68 5.70 1.00
C VAL A 77 2.77 6.42 0.23
N SER A 78 3.01 6.01 -1.00
CA SER A 78 4.12 6.48 -1.83
C SER A 78 3.56 7.13 -3.09
N VAL A 79 4.01 8.34 -3.40
CA VAL A 79 3.64 9.02 -4.65
C VAL A 79 4.92 9.51 -5.30
N ASP A 80 5.07 9.20 -6.59
CA ASP A 80 6.17 9.67 -7.41
C ASP A 80 6.29 11.21 -7.29
N PRO A 81 7.48 11.76 -6.98
CA PRO A 81 7.67 13.19 -6.76
C PRO A 81 7.13 14.09 -7.88
N ALA A 82 7.18 13.64 -9.14
CA ALA A 82 6.65 14.38 -10.28
C ALA A 82 5.12 14.50 -10.28
N HIS A 83 4.44 13.67 -9.48
CA HIS A 83 2.99 13.56 -9.41
C HIS A 83 2.43 13.98 -8.03
N GLN A 84 3.27 14.47 -7.13
CA GLN A 84 2.84 15.01 -5.83
C GLN A 84 2.08 16.33 -5.97
N GLY A 85 1.31 16.71 -4.94
CA GLY A 85 0.51 17.95 -4.95
C GLY A 85 -0.72 17.91 -5.86
N THR A 86 -1.00 16.78 -6.52
CA THR A 86 -2.14 16.58 -7.43
C THR A 86 -3.36 15.95 -6.73
N GLY A 87 -3.26 15.64 -5.43
CA GLY A 87 -4.32 15.00 -4.63
C GLY A 87 -4.25 13.47 -4.58
N ILE A 88 -3.38 12.83 -5.37
CA ILE A 88 -3.23 11.36 -5.45
C ILE A 88 -3.02 10.75 -4.05
N GLY A 89 -2.08 11.27 -3.26
CA GLY A 89 -1.77 10.76 -1.93
C GLY A 89 -2.94 10.81 -0.92
N SER A 90 -3.95 11.64 -1.16
CA SER A 90 -5.18 11.70 -0.33
C SER A 90 -6.30 10.81 -0.87
N THR A 91 -6.34 10.58 -2.19
CA THR A 91 -7.32 9.70 -2.83
C THR A 91 -7.03 8.22 -2.57
N LEU A 92 -5.77 7.79 -2.65
CA LEU A 92 -5.40 6.37 -2.47
C LEU A 92 -5.84 5.80 -1.11
N PRO A 93 -5.60 6.48 0.03
CA PRO A 93 -6.03 5.96 1.33
C PRO A 93 -7.55 5.82 1.45
N SER A 94 -8.30 6.78 0.91
CA SER A 94 -9.77 6.78 0.93
C SER A 94 -10.34 5.60 0.13
N VAL A 95 -9.71 5.28 -1.00
CA VAL A 95 -10.08 4.13 -1.83
C VAL A 95 -9.66 2.82 -1.15
N GLY A 96 -8.45 2.76 -0.58
CA GLY A 96 -7.96 1.61 0.18
C GLY A 96 -8.87 1.25 1.36
N MET A 97 -9.41 2.25 2.09
CA MET A 97 -10.39 2.03 3.15
C MET A 97 -11.71 1.43 2.66
N THR A 98 -12.12 1.72 1.41
CA THR A 98 -13.30 1.11 0.79
C THR A 98 -13.06 -0.38 0.51
N PHE A 99 -11.86 -0.75 0.05
CA PHE A 99 -11.45 -2.15 -0.13
C PHE A 99 -11.23 -2.88 1.20
N GLY A 100 -10.69 -2.20 2.22
CA GLY A 100 -10.39 -2.78 3.53
C GLY A 100 -11.60 -3.00 4.43
N LYS A 101 -12.70 -2.27 4.22
CA LYS A 101 -13.92 -2.37 5.04
C LYS A 101 -14.52 -3.79 5.11
N PRO A 102 -14.71 -4.54 4.01
CA PRO A 102 -15.20 -5.92 4.08
C PRO A 102 -14.21 -6.92 4.71
N MET A 103 -12.90 -6.61 4.79
CA MET A 103 -11.87 -7.51 5.35
C MET A 103 -11.58 -7.25 6.82
N ALA A 104 -11.71 -6.01 7.31
CA ALA A 104 -11.66 -5.72 8.75
C ALA A 104 -12.77 -6.48 9.51
N ASP A 105 -13.93 -6.67 8.86
CA ASP A 105 -15.04 -7.49 9.38
C ASP A 105 -14.74 -9.00 9.33
N ALA A 106 -13.77 -9.44 8.51
CA ALA A 106 -13.38 -10.85 8.33
C ALA A 106 -12.07 -11.23 9.06
N ALA A 107 -11.32 -10.26 9.59
CA ALA A 107 -10.02 -10.47 10.23
C ALA A 107 -10.17 -11.03 11.66
N SER A 108 -10.61 -12.28 11.75
CA SER A 108 -10.66 -13.08 12.99
C SER A 108 -9.30 -13.72 13.37
N ALA A 109 -8.20 -13.39 12.67
CA ALA A 109 -6.92 -14.09 12.80
C ALA A 109 -5.80 -13.29 13.49
N TYR A 110 -6.09 -12.12 14.09
CA TYR A 110 -5.07 -11.40 14.86
C TYR A 110 -4.82 -12.10 16.21
N GLN A 111 -3.73 -12.85 16.29
CA GLN A 111 -3.16 -13.35 17.55
C GLN A 111 -1.94 -12.50 17.87
N PRO A 112 -2.00 -11.61 18.90
CA PRO A 112 -0.81 -10.92 19.36
C PRO A 112 0.16 -11.97 19.94
N GLN A 113 1.41 -11.94 19.48
CA GLN A 113 2.52 -12.64 20.12
C GLN A 113 2.77 -12.15 21.55
#